data_AF-A0A182T9P7-F1
#
_entry.id   AF-A0A182T9P7-F1
#
_cell.length_a   1.000
_cell.length_b   1.000
_cell.length_c   1.000
_cell.angle_alpha   90.00
_cell.angle_beta   90.00
_cell.angle_gamma   90.00
#
_symmetry.space_group_name_H-M   'P 1'
#
loop_
_entity.id
_entity.type
_entity.pdbx_description
1 polymer ?
#
loop_
_entity_poly.entity_id
_entity_poly.type
_entity_poly.pdbx_seq_one_letter_code
_entity_poly.pdbx_strand_id
1 'polypeptide(L)'
;MLFHYASDVTFLYLGLALAGLSGGLGEAPVLTYVAEITQPRYRGMLAATGSTCVILGVLLEFLMGSFMKWRAVALISAAVPVLAALLLFFIPESPVWLASKGRLEESKAALAWLRGWTSKEQVEAEFLEIERQMTKDAELQKDFTIVDKARLYTQRAFLQPFGIILLCFFIGHFSGMTTLQTYAVQIFHTLKAPINKYYATCLLGLTELIGTLFCVFLVHRTGKRPLVFTSTIGCAVCFFGAATYAYFVNEIPGAAVQNVVANVSSIKADIT
;
A
#
# COMPACT_ATOMS: atom_id res chain seq x y z
N MET A 1 -18.71 5.36 5.63
CA MET A 1 -19.99 6.03 5.98
C MET A 1 -20.41 7.07 4.95
N LEU A 2 -19.59 8.07 4.62
CA LEU A 2 -19.91 9.11 3.62
C LEU A 2 -20.38 8.55 2.27
N PHE A 3 -19.71 7.53 1.75
CA PHE A 3 -20.09 6.86 0.50
C PHE A 3 -21.50 6.24 0.53
N HIS A 4 -21.93 5.71 1.67
CA HIS A 4 -23.23 5.06 1.80
C HIS A 4 -24.38 6.08 1.77
N TYR A 5 -24.18 7.26 2.35
CA TYR A 5 -25.15 8.35 2.41
C TYR A 5 -24.98 9.38 1.30
N ALA A 6 -24.21 9.06 0.25
CA ALA A 6 -24.02 9.97 -0.86
C ALA A 6 -25.35 10.18 -1.62
N SER A 7 -25.81 11.44 -1.64
CA SER A 7 -26.98 11.91 -2.39
C SER A 7 -26.60 12.85 -3.53
N ASP A 8 -25.32 13.25 -3.62
CA ASP A 8 -24.79 14.10 -4.67
C ASP A 8 -23.36 13.62 -5.03
N VAL A 9 -22.95 13.88 -6.28
CA VAL A 9 -21.60 13.53 -6.77
C VAL A 9 -20.51 14.23 -5.96
N THR A 10 -20.80 15.40 -5.40
CA THR A 10 -19.89 16.14 -4.51
C THR A 10 -19.50 15.33 -3.28
N PHE A 11 -20.45 14.58 -2.68
CA PHE A 11 -20.15 13.71 -1.54
C PHE A 11 -19.22 12.55 -1.93
N LEU A 12 -19.35 12.03 -3.16
CA LEU A 12 -18.44 11.01 -3.67
C LEU A 12 -17.02 11.56 -3.83
N TYR A 13 -16.86 12.74 -4.44
CA TYR A 13 -15.54 13.37 -4.59
C TYR A 13 -14.90 13.71 -3.25
N LEU A 14 -15.68 14.25 -2.30
CA LEU A 14 -15.20 14.52 -0.95
C LEU A 14 -14.78 13.23 -0.23
N GLY A 15 -15.58 12.16 -0.38
CA GLY A 15 -15.24 10.83 0.13
C GLY A 15 -13.93 10.30 -0.43
N LEU A 16 -13.71 10.42 -1.75
CA LEU A 16 -12.46 10.02 -2.40
C LEU A 16 -11.26 10.83 -1.90
N ALA A 17 -11.43 12.16 -1.78
CA ALA A 17 -10.36 13.04 -1.29
C ALA A 17 -9.94 12.69 0.14
N LEU A 18 -10.91 12.45 1.04
CA LEU A 18 -10.64 12.06 2.41
C LEU A 18 -10.03 10.67 2.51
N ALA A 19 -10.52 9.70 1.73
CA ALA A 19 -9.96 8.36 1.68
C ALA A 19 -8.49 8.39 1.19
N GLY A 20 -8.22 9.12 0.11
CA GLY A 20 -6.86 9.29 -0.42
C GLY A 20 -5.91 9.97 0.58
N LEU A 21 -6.38 11.03 1.26
CA LEU A 21 -5.59 11.71 2.30
C LEU A 21 -5.29 10.77 3.47
N SER A 22 -6.28 10.01 3.93
CA SER A 22 -6.09 9.06 5.03
C SER A 22 -5.14 7.91 4.67
N GLY A 23 -5.22 7.39 3.45
CA GLY A 23 -4.32 6.35 2.97
C GLY A 23 -2.88 6.85 2.85
N GLY A 24 -2.68 8.02 2.23
CA GLY A 24 -1.35 8.59 2.05
C GLY A 24 -0.66 8.99 3.37
N LEU A 25 -1.40 9.55 4.32
CA LEU A 25 -0.86 9.87 5.64
C LEU A 25 -0.63 8.63 6.52
N GLY A 26 -1.38 7.56 6.30
CA GLY A 26 -1.29 6.32 7.08
C GLY A 26 -0.16 5.38 6.65
N GLU A 27 0.18 5.34 5.35
CA GLU A 27 1.13 4.37 4.81
C GLU A 27 2.54 4.48 5.41
N ALA A 28 3.09 5.70 5.48
CA ALA A 28 4.44 5.91 5.99
C ALA A 28 4.59 5.56 7.50
N PRO A 29 3.71 6.02 8.41
CA PRO A 29 3.73 5.60 9.81
C PRO A 29 3.58 4.09 9.99
N VAL A 30 2.71 3.44 9.23
CA VAL A 30 2.51 1.99 9.32
C VAL A 30 3.79 1.23 8.97
N LEU A 31 4.45 1.60 7.87
CA LEU A 31 5.70 0.95 7.45
C LEU A 31 6.84 1.21 8.45
N THR A 32 6.95 2.43 8.98
CA THR A 32 7.94 2.77 10.00
C THR A 32 7.69 2.01 11.29
N TYR A 33 6.44 1.96 11.76
CA TYR A 33 6.07 1.24 12.97
C TYR A 33 6.43 -0.25 12.85
N VAL A 34 6.06 -0.90 11.73
CA VAL A 34 6.45 -2.29 11.46
C VAL A 34 7.98 -2.44 11.42
N ALA A 35 8.71 -1.49 10.84
CA ALA A 35 10.17 -1.56 10.83
C ALA A 35 10.79 -1.46 12.24
N GLU A 36 10.22 -0.65 13.12
CA GLU A 36 10.71 -0.40 14.48
C GLU A 36 10.39 -1.53 15.47
N ILE A 37 9.22 -2.16 15.38
CA ILE A 37 8.83 -3.23 16.31
C ILE A 37 9.46 -4.59 15.95
N THR A 38 9.87 -4.77 14.69
CA THR A 38 10.33 -6.06 14.17
C THR A 38 11.83 -6.25 14.30
N GLN A 39 12.23 -7.47 14.66
CA GLN A 39 13.65 -7.84 14.66
C GLN A 39 14.23 -7.83 13.24
N PRO A 40 15.51 -7.48 13.05
CA PRO A 40 16.16 -7.43 11.74
C PRO A 40 15.98 -8.71 10.90
N ARG A 41 15.95 -9.88 11.55
CA ARG A 41 15.75 -11.18 10.90
C ARG A 41 14.37 -11.34 10.25
N TYR A 42 13.32 -10.77 10.83
CA TYR A 42 11.92 -10.96 10.40
C TYR A 42 11.34 -9.74 9.67
N ARG A 43 12.04 -8.60 9.71
CA ARG A 43 11.58 -7.32 9.14
C ARG A 43 11.10 -7.45 7.69
N GLY A 44 11.82 -8.20 6.85
CA GLY A 44 11.44 -8.40 5.44
C GLY A 44 10.10 -9.13 5.26
N MET A 45 9.87 -10.17 6.06
CA MET A 45 8.68 -11.02 5.97
C MET A 45 7.45 -10.31 6.58
N LEU A 46 7.63 -9.60 7.68
CA LEU A 46 6.56 -8.84 8.33
C LEU A 46 6.18 -7.59 7.52
N ALA A 47 7.14 -6.92 6.89
CA ALA A 47 6.84 -5.85 5.94
C ALA A 47 6.05 -6.36 4.72
N ALA A 48 6.38 -7.55 4.21
CA ALA A 48 5.67 -8.18 3.09
C ALA A 48 4.23 -8.62 3.44
N THR A 49 3.93 -8.81 4.73
CA THR A 49 2.57 -9.11 5.18
C THR A 49 1.65 -7.93 4.90
N GLY A 50 2.14 -6.69 5.07
CA GLY A 50 1.38 -5.48 4.78
C GLY A 50 0.92 -5.39 3.32
N SER A 51 1.83 -5.61 2.36
CA SER A 51 1.48 -5.61 0.93
C SER A 51 0.53 -6.76 0.56
N THR A 52 0.68 -7.92 1.20
CA THR A 52 -0.22 -9.06 1.01
C THR A 52 -1.64 -8.74 1.51
N CYS A 53 -1.77 -8.05 2.65
CA CYS A 53 -3.06 -7.60 3.17
C CYS A 53 -3.76 -6.60 2.23
N VAL A 54 -3.01 -5.70 1.59
CA VAL A 54 -3.57 -4.76 0.59
C VAL A 54 -4.16 -5.52 -0.60
N ILE A 55 -3.43 -6.49 -1.15
CA ILE A 55 -3.89 -7.28 -2.31
C ILE A 55 -5.06 -8.19 -1.93
N LEU A 56 -5.05 -8.74 -0.72
CA LEU A 56 -6.21 -9.46 -0.18
C LEU A 56 -7.44 -8.55 -0.09
N GLY A 57 -7.26 -7.29 0.34
CA GLY A 57 -8.32 -6.28 0.35
C GLY A 57 -8.90 -6.04 -1.05
N VAL A 58 -8.05 -5.86 -2.06
CA VAL A 58 -8.47 -5.70 -3.47
C VAL A 58 -9.28 -6.90 -3.96
N LEU A 59 -8.83 -8.13 -3.65
CA LEU A 59 -9.57 -9.34 -4.00
C LEU A 59 -10.94 -9.39 -3.33
N LEU A 60 -11.02 -9.05 -2.04
CA LEU A 60 -12.29 -9.01 -1.31
C LEU A 60 -13.23 -7.95 -1.90
N GLU A 61 -12.72 -6.78 -2.28
CA GLU A 61 -13.52 -5.74 -2.94
C GLU A 61 -14.04 -6.18 -4.31
N PHE A 62 -13.23 -6.85 -5.13
CA PHE A 62 -13.68 -7.42 -6.40
C PHE A 62 -14.75 -8.51 -6.22
N LEU A 63 -14.59 -9.36 -5.21
CA LEU A 63 -15.56 -10.40 -4.89
C LEU A 63 -16.88 -9.79 -4.43
N MET A 64 -16.84 -8.87 -3.47
CA MET A 64 -18.02 -8.22 -2.93
C MET A 64 -18.72 -7.35 -3.99
N GLY A 65 -17.96 -6.64 -4.82
CA GLY A 65 -18.48 -5.85 -5.94
C GLY A 65 -19.17 -6.68 -7.02
N SER A 66 -18.93 -8.00 -7.06
CA SER A 66 -19.59 -8.91 -7.99
C SER A 66 -20.96 -9.39 -7.50
N PHE A 67 -21.18 -9.45 -6.17
CA PHE A 67 -22.42 -9.97 -5.57
C PHE A 67 -23.33 -8.88 -4.97
N MET A 68 -22.78 -7.72 -4.61
CA MET A 68 -23.48 -6.70 -3.84
C MET A 68 -23.49 -5.34 -4.55
N LYS A 69 -24.47 -4.49 -4.21
CA LYS A 69 -24.50 -3.09 -4.65
C LYS A 69 -23.36 -2.31 -4.00
N TRP A 70 -22.79 -1.33 -4.73
CA TRP A 70 -21.65 -0.53 -4.28
C TRP A 70 -21.84 0.16 -2.92
N ARG A 71 -23.07 0.59 -2.58
CA ARG A 71 -23.39 1.20 -1.28
C ARG A 71 -23.25 0.23 -0.10
N ALA A 72 -23.56 -1.06 -0.31
CA ALA A 72 -23.41 -2.09 0.71
C ALA A 72 -21.93 -2.47 0.89
N VAL A 73 -21.20 -2.61 -0.22
CA VAL A 73 -19.75 -2.84 -0.21
C VAL A 73 -19.03 -1.72 0.57
N ALA A 74 -19.34 -0.46 0.26
CA ALA A 74 -18.73 0.69 0.94
C ALA A 74 -19.04 0.75 2.45
N LEU A 75 -20.20 0.24 2.89
CA LEU A 75 -20.55 0.18 4.31
C LEU A 75 -19.74 -0.91 5.03
N ILE A 76 -19.63 -2.09 4.43
CA ILE A 76 -18.85 -3.21 4.98
C ILE A 76 -17.36 -2.87 5.01
N SER A 77 -16.81 -2.29 3.94
CA SER A 77 -15.41 -1.85 3.90
C SER A 77 -15.10 -0.77 4.94
N ALA A 78 -16.09 0.05 5.34
CA ALA A 78 -15.92 1.04 6.40
C ALA A 78 -15.79 0.41 7.80
N ALA A 79 -16.22 -0.85 8.00
CA ALA A 79 -16.05 -1.53 9.28
C ALA A 79 -14.59 -1.94 9.55
N VAL A 80 -13.81 -2.23 8.50
CA VAL A 80 -12.40 -2.65 8.60
C VAL A 80 -11.52 -1.61 9.30
N PRO A 81 -11.50 -0.31 8.91
CA PRO A 81 -10.68 0.69 9.62
C PRO A 81 -11.17 0.96 11.04
N VAL A 82 -12.47 0.81 11.32
CA VAL A 82 -13.01 0.93 12.69
C VAL A 82 -12.48 -0.20 13.57
N LEU A 83 -12.51 -1.44 13.06
CA LEU A 83 -11.93 -2.59 13.76
C LEU A 83 -10.42 -2.42 13.95
N ALA A 84 -9.70 -1.95 12.94
CA ALA A 84 -8.27 -1.67 13.04
C ALA A 84 -7.97 -0.61 14.12
N ALA A 85 -8.76 0.46 14.20
CA ALA A 85 -8.63 1.48 15.24
C ALA A 85 -8.87 0.91 16.65
N LEU A 86 -9.86 0.03 16.81
CA LEU A 86 -10.10 -0.65 18.08
C LEU A 86 -8.94 -1.58 18.47
N LEU A 87 -8.37 -2.31 17.50
CA LEU A 87 -7.25 -3.21 17.74
C LEU A 87 -5.96 -2.45 18.09
N LEU A 88 -5.75 -1.26 17.52
CA LEU A 88 -4.57 -0.43 17.81
C LEU A 88 -4.47 -0.02 19.29
N PHE A 89 -5.58 0.13 20.01
CA PHE A 89 -5.55 0.44 21.45
C PHE A 89 -4.92 -0.68 22.30
N PHE A 90 -4.87 -1.92 21.80
CA PHE A 90 -4.28 -3.06 22.52
C PHE A 90 -2.80 -3.28 22.19
N ILE A 91 -2.27 -2.60 21.18
CA ILE A 91 -0.90 -2.78 20.71
C ILE A 91 -0.02 -1.71 21.38
N PRO A 92 1.17 -2.07 21.90
CA PRO A 92 2.07 -1.09 22.51
C PRO A 92 2.64 -0.12 21.47
N GLU A 93 2.96 1.08 21.94
CA GLU A 93 3.67 2.09 21.15
C GLU A 93 5.08 1.61 20.74
N SER A 94 5.64 2.23 19.71
CA SER A 94 6.98 1.87 19.23
C SER A 94 8.04 2.06 20.32
N PRO A 95 8.88 1.04 20.61
CA PRO A 95 9.92 1.14 21.62
C PRO A 95 10.98 2.18 21.26
N VAL A 96 11.27 2.36 19.96
CA VAL A 96 12.21 3.37 19.45
C VAL A 96 11.66 4.77 19.68
N TRP A 97 10.37 4.98 19.39
CA TRP A 97 9.72 6.26 19.63
C TRP A 97 9.66 6.60 21.12
N LEU A 98 9.31 5.64 21.98
CA LEU A 98 9.28 5.83 23.44
C LEU A 98 10.67 6.19 23.99
N ALA A 99 11.72 5.52 23.52
CA ALA A 99 13.11 5.82 23.89
C ALA A 99 13.51 7.23 23.44
N SER A 100 13.14 7.64 22.22
CA SER A 100 13.40 9.00 21.70
C SER A 100 12.76 10.12 22.54
N LYS A 101 11.66 9.81 23.25
CA LYS A 101 10.96 10.73 24.16
C LYS A 101 11.44 10.67 25.61
N GLY A 102 12.47 9.86 25.91
CA GLY A 102 12.98 9.66 27.27
C GLY A 102 12.09 8.78 28.15
N ARG A 103 11.09 8.10 27.59
CA ARG A 103 10.18 7.18 28.32
C ARG A 103 10.77 5.77 28.35
N LEU A 104 11.90 5.61 29.04
CA LEU A 104 12.72 4.40 29.01
C LEU A 104 12.01 3.16 29.58
N GLU A 105 11.33 3.29 30.73
CA GLU A 105 10.63 2.16 31.35
C GLU A 105 9.47 1.63 30.49
N GLU A 106 8.76 2.54 29.82
CA GLU A 106 7.67 2.17 28.92
C GLU A 106 8.20 1.54 27.63
N SER A 107 9.33 2.05 27.11
CA SER A 107 10.02 1.47 25.97
C SER A 107 10.46 0.03 26.26
N LYS A 108 11.05 -0.23 27.44
CA LYS A 108 11.40 -1.60 27.89
C LYS A 108 10.17 -2.51 27.99
N ALA A 109 9.07 -2.01 28.57
CA ALA A 109 7.84 -2.78 28.70
C ALA A 109 7.19 -3.10 27.34
N ALA A 110 7.17 -2.14 26.42
CA ALA A 110 6.70 -2.33 25.05
C ALA A 110 7.56 -3.37 24.31
N LEU A 111 8.89 -3.29 24.44
CA LEU A 111 9.82 -4.24 23.83
C LEU A 111 9.62 -5.66 24.39
N ALA A 112 9.46 -5.80 25.71
CA ALA A 112 9.16 -7.07 26.36
C ALA A 112 7.86 -7.71 25.86
N TRP A 113 6.81 -6.91 25.67
CA TRP A 113 5.54 -7.35 25.08
C TRP A 113 5.71 -7.83 23.63
N LEU A 114 6.39 -7.03 22.80
CA LEU A 114 6.64 -7.31 21.38
C LEU A 114 7.52 -8.55 21.14
N ARG A 115 8.31 -8.96 22.14
CA ARG A 115 9.17 -10.15 22.08
C ARG A 115 8.49 -11.42 22.63
N GLY A 116 7.18 -11.36 22.84
CA GLY A 116 6.35 -12.51 23.26
C GLY A 116 6.07 -12.52 24.76
N TRP A 117 5.74 -11.37 25.35
CA TRP A 117 5.47 -11.22 26.79
C TRP A 117 6.61 -11.74 27.68
N THR A 118 7.85 -11.48 27.26
CA THR A 118 9.04 -11.90 28.01
C THR A 118 9.34 -10.98 29.19
N SER A 119 10.29 -11.36 30.05
CA SER A 119 10.75 -10.53 31.15
C SER A 119 11.66 -9.39 30.67
N LYS A 120 11.70 -8.28 31.42
CA LYS A 120 12.49 -7.10 31.04
C LYS A 120 13.98 -7.41 30.95
N GLU A 121 14.48 -8.37 31.72
CA GLU A 121 15.91 -8.72 31.71
C GLU A 121 16.36 -9.34 30.38
N GLN A 122 15.48 -10.05 29.67
CA GLN A 122 15.82 -10.70 28.40
C GLN A 122 15.93 -9.71 27.23
N VAL A 123 15.26 -8.56 27.34
CA VAL A 123 15.26 -7.50 26.31
C VAL A 123 16.22 -6.36 26.63
N GLU A 124 16.89 -6.38 27.79
CA GLU A 124 17.78 -5.31 28.26
C GLU A 124 18.91 -5.01 27.25
N ALA A 125 19.54 -6.06 26.71
CA ALA A 125 20.62 -5.88 25.73
C ALA A 125 20.15 -5.21 24.43
N GLU A 126 18.95 -5.55 23.95
CA GLU A 126 18.35 -4.94 22.76
C GLU A 126 17.93 -3.49 23.05
N PHE A 127 17.36 -3.25 24.23
CA PHE A 127 16.97 -1.92 24.68
C PHE A 127 18.19 -0.98 24.77
N LEU A 128 19.30 -1.41 25.36
CA LEU A 128 20.51 -0.59 25.49
C LEU A 128 21.09 -0.19 24.13
N GLU A 129 20.97 -1.06 23.11
CA GLU A 129 21.39 -0.71 21.75
C GLU A 129 20.47 0.36 21.13
N ILE A 130 19.16 0.24 21.33
CA ILE A 130 18.18 1.25 20.88
C ILE A 130 18.45 2.59 21.59
N GLU A 131 18.63 2.59 22.90
CA GLU A 131 18.95 3.78 23.69
C GLU A 131 20.23 4.45 23.17
N ARG A 132 21.31 3.67 22.99
CA ARG A 132 22.58 4.18 22.47
C ARG A 132 22.45 4.80 21.08
N GLN A 133 21.67 4.20 20.19
CA GLN A 133 21.40 4.76 18.87
C GLN A 133 20.65 6.10 18.98
N MET A 134 19.61 6.16 19.84
CA MET A 134 18.84 7.38 20.05
C MET A 134 19.67 8.51 20.71
N THR A 135 20.55 8.19 21.66
CA THR A 135 21.44 9.19 22.27
C THR A 135 22.42 9.75 21.23
N LYS A 136 23.02 8.90 20.40
CA LYS A 136 23.91 9.35 19.31
C LYS A 136 23.18 10.25 18.32
N ASP A 137 21.97 9.85 17.91
CA ASP A 137 21.16 10.63 16.97
C ASP A 137 20.73 11.97 17.59
N ALA A 138 20.41 12.00 18.88
CA ALA A 138 20.06 13.22 19.61
C ALA A 138 21.26 14.16 19.78
N GLU A 139 22.47 13.63 20.03
CA GLU A 139 23.71 14.42 20.08
C GLU A 139 24.05 15.02 18.72
N LEU A 140 24.01 14.20 17.66
CA LEU A 140 24.19 14.67 16.28
C LEU A 140 23.19 15.77 15.93
N GLN A 141 21.91 15.64 16.31
CA GLN A 141 20.86 16.59 15.97
C GLN A 141 20.95 17.95 16.68
N LYS A 142 21.61 18.04 17.85
CA LYS A 142 21.76 19.31 18.59
C LYS A 142 22.63 20.33 17.86
N ASP A 143 23.52 19.87 16.97
CA ASP A 143 24.49 20.72 16.29
C ASP A 143 24.05 21.19 14.89
N PHE A 144 22.89 20.75 14.39
CA PHE A 144 22.42 21.09 13.03
C PHE A 144 21.46 22.29 13.00
N THR A 145 21.91 23.39 12.40
CA THR A 145 21.04 24.51 11.99
C THR A 145 20.09 24.06 10.86
N ILE A 146 18.95 24.73 10.66
CA ILE A 146 18.01 24.45 9.53
C ILE A 146 18.74 24.49 8.18
N VAL A 147 19.74 25.36 8.04
CA VAL A 147 20.60 25.47 6.84
C VAL A 147 21.49 24.24 6.66
N ASP A 148 22.02 23.69 7.75
CA ASP A 148 22.84 22.47 7.70
C ASP A 148 21.98 21.25 7.37
N LYS A 149 20.74 21.19 7.88
CA LYS A 149 19.73 20.18 7.49
C LYS A 149 19.37 20.28 6.00
N ALA A 150 19.21 21.49 5.46
CA ALA A 150 18.99 21.70 4.04
C ALA A 150 20.20 21.23 3.20
N ARG A 151 21.42 21.45 3.69
CA ARG A 151 22.65 21.02 3.02
C ARG A 151 22.77 19.49 2.92
N LEU A 152 22.27 18.74 3.91
CA LEU A 152 22.19 17.28 3.88
C LEU A 152 21.38 16.75 2.67
N TYR A 153 20.29 17.43 2.30
CA TYR A 153 19.49 17.06 1.12
C TYR A 153 20.21 17.28 -0.21
N THR A 154 21.22 18.15 -0.24
CA THR A 154 22.04 18.44 -1.43
C THR A 154 23.27 17.54 -1.53
N GLN A 155 23.55 16.72 -0.52
CA GLN A 155 24.70 15.81 -0.54
C GLN A 155 24.47 14.64 -1.49
N ARG A 156 25.52 14.24 -2.22
CA ARG A 156 25.48 13.08 -3.13
C ARG A 156 25.09 11.78 -2.41
N ALA A 157 25.46 11.64 -1.14
CA ALA A 157 25.12 10.48 -0.30
C ALA A 157 23.59 10.33 -0.09
N PHE A 158 22.84 11.44 -0.09
CA PHE A 158 21.38 11.43 -0.02
C PHE A 158 20.76 11.38 -1.42
N LEU A 159 21.24 12.20 -2.36
CA LEU A 159 20.67 12.31 -3.70
C LEU A 159 20.77 11.02 -4.53
N GLN A 160 21.83 10.24 -4.38
CA GLN A 160 21.98 8.96 -5.10
C GLN A 160 20.89 7.94 -4.73
N PRO A 161 20.72 7.52 -3.45
CA PRO A 161 19.67 6.59 -3.08
C PRO A 161 18.27 7.21 -3.30
N PHE A 162 18.11 8.50 -3.02
CA PHE A 162 16.84 9.20 -3.27
C PHE A 162 16.42 9.16 -4.75
N GLY A 163 17.35 9.42 -5.67
CA GLY A 163 17.09 9.36 -7.11
C GLY A 163 16.71 7.96 -7.60
N ILE A 164 17.36 6.92 -7.08
CA ILE A 164 17.01 5.51 -7.39
C ILE A 164 15.60 5.20 -6.89
N ILE A 165 15.28 5.59 -5.65
CA ILE A 165 13.95 5.38 -5.05
C ILE A 165 12.89 6.11 -5.89
N LEU A 166 13.11 7.38 -6.21
CA LEU A 166 12.20 8.19 -7.03
C LEU A 166 11.94 7.53 -8.39
N LEU A 167 12.99 7.06 -9.07
CA LEU A 167 12.86 6.34 -10.33
C LEU A 167 12.07 5.04 -10.18
N CYS A 168 12.33 4.26 -9.12
CA CYS A 168 11.59 3.04 -8.83
C CYS A 168 10.10 3.31 -8.58
N PHE A 169 9.76 4.34 -7.80
CA PHE A 169 8.36 4.76 -7.58
C PHE A 169 7.71 5.24 -8.87
N PHE A 170 8.42 6.02 -9.68
CA PHE A 170 7.93 6.49 -10.97
C PHE A 170 7.59 5.31 -11.90
N ILE A 171 8.52 4.36 -12.08
CA ILE A 171 8.28 3.16 -12.90
C ILE A 171 7.15 2.31 -12.30
N GLY A 172 7.13 2.16 -10.97
CA GLY A 172 6.11 1.38 -10.26
C GLY A 172 4.69 1.92 -10.48
N HIS A 173 4.45 3.22 -10.29
CA HIS A 173 3.13 3.81 -10.51
C HIS A 173 2.78 3.96 -11.99
N PHE A 174 3.76 4.26 -12.84
CA PHE A 174 3.54 4.41 -14.28
C PHE A 174 3.41 3.06 -15.02
N SER A 175 3.58 1.94 -14.31
CA SER A 175 3.33 0.60 -14.85
C SER A 175 1.86 0.33 -15.21
N GLY A 176 0.93 1.19 -14.78
CA GLY A 176 -0.50 1.08 -15.10
C GLY A 176 -1.28 0.11 -14.21
N MET A 177 -0.66 -0.46 -13.18
CA MET A 177 -1.31 -1.38 -12.23
C MET A 177 -2.55 -0.77 -11.56
N THR A 178 -2.45 0.46 -11.05
CA THR A 178 -3.56 1.14 -10.37
C THR A 178 -4.74 1.43 -11.31
N THR A 179 -4.44 1.80 -12.55
CA THR A 179 -5.44 2.00 -13.61
C THR A 179 -6.13 0.69 -13.97
N LEU A 180 -5.36 -0.39 -14.11
CA LEU A 180 -5.89 -1.72 -14.39
C LEU A 180 -6.85 -2.18 -13.28
N GLN A 181 -6.48 -2.00 -12.01
CA GLN A 181 -7.33 -2.36 -10.87
C GLN A 181 -8.61 -1.52 -10.82
N THR A 182 -8.50 -0.20 -10.99
CA THR A 182 -9.64 0.73 -10.92
C THR A 182 -10.67 0.47 -12.03
N TYR A 183 -10.20 0.17 -13.24
CA TYR A 183 -11.06 0.02 -14.42
C TYR A 183 -11.18 -1.42 -14.91
N ALA A 184 -10.79 -2.42 -14.11
CA ALA A 184 -10.72 -3.83 -14.51
C ALA A 184 -12.00 -4.31 -15.21
N VAL A 185 -13.16 -4.09 -14.59
CA VAL A 185 -14.48 -4.50 -15.13
C VAL A 185 -14.73 -3.89 -16.50
N GLN A 186 -14.38 -2.61 -16.68
CA GLN A 186 -14.61 -1.88 -17.92
C GLN A 186 -13.64 -2.31 -19.03
N ILE A 187 -12.38 -2.59 -18.66
CA ILE A 187 -11.36 -3.09 -19.58
C ILE A 187 -11.78 -4.46 -20.12
N PHE A 188 -12.15 -5.41 -19.25
CA PHE A 188 -12.60 -6.74 -19.68
C PHE A 188 -13.87 -6.69 -20.53
N HIS A 189 -14.79 -5.77 -20.20
CA HIS A 189 -15.98 -5.54 -21.02
C HIS A 189 -15.63 -5.01 -22.42
N THR A 190 -14.74 -4.02 -22.50
CA THR A 190 -14.32 -3.38 -23.77
C THR A 190 -13.53 -4.33 -24.66
N LEU A 191 -12.72 -5.20 -24.06
CA LEU A 191 -11.94 -6.22 -24.77
C LEU A 191 -12.78 -7.43 -25.24
N LYS A 192 -14.10 -7.43 -24.99
CA LYS A 192 -15.04 -8.50 -25.32
C LYS A 192 -14.51 -9.88 -24.89
N ALA A 193 -13.99 -9.96 -23.66
CA ALA A 193 -13.48 -11.21 -23.14
C ALA A 193 -14.57 -12.29 -23.17
N PRO A 194 -14.24 -13.56 -23.50
CA PRO A 194 -15.22 -14.64 -23.58
C PRO A 194 -15.81 -15.06 -22.23
N ILE A 195 -15.40 -14.41 -21.14
CA ILE A 195 -15.78 -14.67 -19.76
C ILE A 195 -16.54 -13.45 -19.23
N ASN A 196 -17.50 -13.67 -18.34
CA ASN A 196 -18.22 -12.59 -17.67
C ASN A 196 -17.23 -11.65 -16.92
N LYS A 197 -17.37 -10.35 -17.18
CA LYS A 197 -16.51 -9.27 -16.68
C LYS A 197 -16.26 -9.30 -15.16
N TYR A 198 -17.26 -9.67 -14.36
CA TYR A 198 -17.13 -9.74 -12.89
C TYR A 198 -16.24 -10.91 -12.45
N TYR A 199 -16.40 -12.07 -13.09
CA TYR A 199 -15.55 -13.24 -12.85
C TYR A 199 -14.10 -12.99 -13.32
N ALA A 200 -13.93 -12.30 -14.46
CA ALA A 200 -12.60 -11.91 -14.95
C ALA A 200 -11.87 -10.98 -13.96
N THR A 201 -12.58 -10.00 -13.38
CA THR A 201 -12.03 -9.11 -12.35
C THR A 201 -11.69 -9.85 -11.04
N CYS A 202 -12.50 -10.83 -10.62
CA CYS A 202 -12.16 -11.66 -9.47
C CYS A 202 -10.91 -12.53 -9.73
N LEU A 203 -10.80 -13.11 -10.93
CA LEU A 203 -9.62 -13.87 -11.34
C LEU A 203 -8.36 -12.99 -11.35
N LEU A 204 -8.47 -11.74 -11.79
CA LEU A 204 -7.38 -10.76 -11.73
C LEU A 204 -6.88 -10.61 -10.28
N GLY A 205 -7.77 -10.32 -9.32
CA GLY A 205 -7.39 -10.20 -7.91
C GLY A 205 -6.78 -11.49 -7.34
N LEU A 206 -7.28 -12.66 -7.75
CA LEU A 206 -6.73 -13.94 -7.31
C LEU A 206 -5.31 -14.17 -7.86
N THR A 207 -5.09 -13.84 -9.14
CA THR A 207 -3.76 -13.92 -9.75
C THR A 207 -2.78 -12.94 -9.13
N GLU A 208 -3.23 -11.74 -8.72
CA GLU A 208 -2.41 -10.77 -7.99
C GLU A 208 -1.98 -11.32 -6.61
N LEU A 209 -2.91 -11.96 -5.88
CA LEU A 209 -2.61 -12.57 -4.59
C LEU A 209 -1.60 -13.70 -4.71
N ILE A 210 -1.80 -14.61 -5.67
CA ILE A 210 -0.85 -15.71 -5.94
C ILE A 210 0.50 -15.14 -6.37
N GLY A 211 0.50 -14.13 -7.24
CA GLY A 211 1.71 -13.47 -7.73
C GLY A 211 2.51 -12.78 -6.63
N THR A 212 1.84 -12.13 -5.67
CA THR A 212 2.52 -11.49 -4.53
C THR A 212 3.07 -12.53 -3.57
N LEU A 213 2.34 -13.60 -3.24
CA LEU A 213 2.87 -14.70 -2.42
C LEU A 213 4.11 -15.35 -3.08
N PHE A 214 4.05 -15.57 -4.39
CA PHE A 214 5.18 -16.09 -5.17
C PHE A 214 6.36 -15.12 -5.16
N CYS A 215 6.10 -13.82 -5.30
CA CYS A 215 7.12 -12.76 -5.23
C CYS A 215 7.83 -12.76 -3.87
N VAL A 216 7.09 -12.85 -2.76
CA VAL A 216 7.67 -12.90 -1.40
C VAL A 216 8.60 -14.10 -1.25
N PHE A 217 8.20 -15.28 -1.71
CA PHE A 217 9.06 -16.47 -1.69
C PHE A 217 10.30 -16.30 -2.58
N LEU A 218 10.12 -15.76 -3.78
CA LEU A 218 11.20 -15.64 -4.75
C LEU A 218 12.24 -14.58 -4.36
N VAL A 219 11.83 -13.48 -3.72
CA VAL A 219 12.72 -12.43 -3.17
C VAL A 219 13.78 -13.02 -2.26
N HIS A 220 13.42 -13.99 -1.42
CA HIS A 220 14.37 -14.63 -0.51
C HIS A 220 15.47 -15.42 -1.24
N ARG A 221 15.19 -15.92 -2.46
CA ARG A 221 16.11 -16.77 -3.22
C ARG A 221 16.91 -15.99 -4.26
N THR A 222 16.30 -15.04 -4.96
CA THR A 222 16.92 -14.33 -6.10
C THR A 222 17.40 -12.91 -5.73
N GLY A 223 16.95 -12.38 -4.59
CA GLY A 223 17.20 -11.00 -4.20
C GLY A 223 16.30 -9.98 -4.94
N LYS A 224 16.29 -8.73 -4.47
CA LYS A 224 15.33 -7.71 -4.92
C LYS A 224 15.62 -7.18 -6.34
N ARG A 225 16.88 -6.98 -6.69
CA ARG A 225 17.28 -6.33 -7.95
C ARG A 225 16.87 -7.10 -9.22
N PRO A 226 17.23 -8.38 -9.41
CA PRO A 226 16.84 -9.11 -10.62
C PRO A 226 15.33 -9.29 -10.72
N LEU A 227 14.64 -9.39 -9.58
CA LEU A 227 13.19 -9.54 -9.55
C LEU A 227 12.46 -8.30 -10.12
N VAL A 228 12.89 -7.10 -9.76
CA VAL A 228 12.31 -5.85 -10.28
C VAL A 228 12.52 -5.69 -11.79
N PHE A 229 13.70 -6.05 -12.31
CA PHE A 229 13.96 -5.97 -13.75
C PHE A 229 13.13 -6.98 -14.55
N THR A 230 13.10 -8.24 -14.08
CA THR A 230 12.32 -9.30 -14.74
C THR A 230 10.82 -9.02 -14.70
N SER A 231 10.28 -8.51 -13.59
CA SER A 231 8.87 -8.13 -13.49
C SER A 231 8.54 -6.96 -14.41
N THR A 232 9.39 -5.94 -14.48
CA THR A 232 9.14 -4.76 -15.34
C THR A 232 9.13 -5.15 -16.82
N ILE A 233 10.08 -5.98 -17.26
CA ILE A 233 10.12 -6.50 -18.63
C ILE A 233 8.90 -7.37 -18.91
N GLY A 234 8.52 -8.25 -17.97
CA GLY A 234 7.33 -9.08 -18.09
C GLY A 234 6.05 -8.25 -18.25
N CYS A 235 5.86 -7.22 -17.41
CA CYS A 235 4.75 -6.30 -17.52
C CYS A 235 4.73 -5.59 -18.88
N ALA A 236 5.87 -5.11 -19.36
CA ALA A 236 5.96 -4.43 -20.66
C ALA A 236 5.51 -5.35 -21.82
N VAL A 237 5.94 -6.62 -21.82
CA VAL A 237 5.53 -7.61 -22.83
C VAL A 237 4.03 -7.91 -22.73
N CYS A 238 3.49 -8.08 -21.51
CA CYS A 238 2.06 -8.32 -21.31
C CYS A 238 1.19 -7.14 -21.78
N PHE A 239 1.57 -5.92 -21.44
CA PHE A 239 0.85 -4.72 -21.89
C PHE A 239 0.94 -4.53 -23.39
N PHE A 240 2.10 -4.82 -24.01
CA PHE A 240 2.24 -4.78 -25.46
C PHE A 240 1.29 -5.79 -26.13
N GLY A 241 1.25 -7.03 -25.64
CA GLY A 241 0.32 -8.04 -26.14
C GLY A 241 -1.16 -7.64 -25.98
N ALA A 242 -1.53 -7.10 -24.81
CA ALA A 242 -2.88 -6.59 -24.57
C ALA A 242 -3.24 -5.43 -25.51
N ALA A 243 -2.30 -4.51 -25.77
CA ALA A 243 -2.49 -3.41 -26.71
C ALA A 243 -2.66 -3.90 -28.15
N THR A 244 -1.86 -4.88 -28.59
CA THR A 244 -2.00 -5.51 -29.90
C THR A 244 -3.35 -6.21 -30.04
N TYR A 245 -3.79 -6.97 -29.04
CA TYR A 245 -5.12 -7.60 -29.05
C TYR A 245 -6.24 -6.55 -29.11
N ALA A 246 -6.14 -5.48 -28.31
CA ALA A 246 -7.10 -4.38 -28.32
C ALA A 246 -7.19 -3.69 -29.69
N TYR A 247 -6.07 -3.56 -30.41
CA TYR A 247 -6.01 -3.02 -31.77
C TYR A 247 -6.75 -3.91 -32.77
N PHE A 248 -6.62 -5.23 -32.67
CA PHE A 248 -7.33 -6.16 -33.55
C PHE A 248 -8.84 -6.28 -33.23
N VAL A 249 -9.23 -6.10 -31.97
CA VAL A 249 -10.63 -6.17 -31.54
C VAL A 249 -11.38 -4.85 -31.79
N ASN A 250 -10.69 -3.72 -31.71
CA ASN A 250 -11.24 -2.40 -32.00
C ASN A 250 -10.60 -1.85 -33.27
N GLU A 251 -11.28 -2.01 -34.42
CA GLU A 251 -11.10 -1.07 -35.53
C GLU A 251 -11.32 0.35 -34.96
N ILE A 252 -10.21 1.09 -34.79
CA ILE A 252 -10.02 2.38 -34.05
C ILE A 252 -11.14 3.41 -34.38
N PRO A 253 -11.66 4.30 -33.47
CA PRO A 253 -11.06 4.88 -32.24
C PRO A 253 -11.97 4.98 -30.97
N GLY A 254 -11.34 5.18 -29.81
CA GLY A 254 -11.89 6.05 -28.74
C GLY A 254 -12.85 5.46 -27.68
N ALA A 255 -13.24 4.18 -27.77
CA ALA A 255 -14.28 3.60 -26.92
C ALA A 255 -13.98 3.62 -25.40
N ALA A 256 -12.71 3.58 -25.00
CA ALA A 256 -12.34 3.58 -23.58
C ALA A 256 -12.75 4.89 -22.85
N VAL A 257 -12.69 6.04 -23.53
CA VAL A 257 -13.06 7.34 -22.92
C VAL A 257 -14.58 7.51 -22.86
N GLN A 258 -15.30 7.13 -23.92
CA GLN A 258 -16.76 7.22 -23.95
C GLN A 258 -17.44 6.31 -22.91
N ASN A 259 -16.88 5.12 -22.67
CA ASN A 259 -17.40 4.18 -21.69
C ASN A 259 -17.22 4.65 -20.23
N VAL A 260 -16.16 5.41 -19.92
CA VAL A 260 -15.99 6.04 -18.59
C VAL A 260 -17.01 7.15 -18.39
N VAL A 261 -17.24 7.99 -19.41
CA VAL A 261 -18.23 9.08 -19.35
C VAL A 261 -19.66 8.53 -19.20
N ALA A 262 -19.99 7.44 -19.89
CA ALA A 262 -21.30 6.77 -19.79
C ALA A 262 -21.55 6.11 -18.41
N ASN A 263 -20.50 5.65 -17.73
CA ASN A 263 -20.62 5.12 -16.37
C ASN A 263 -20.79 6.23 -15.32
N VAL A 264 -20.20 7.41 -15.55
CA VAL A 264 -20.41 8.57 -14.66
C VAL A 264 -21.85 9.11 -14.79
N SER A 265 -22.44 9.06 -15.99
CA SER A 265 -23.84 9.46 -16.19
C SER A 265 -24.84 8.46 -15.61
N SER A 266 -24.55 7.15 -15.62
CA SER A 266 -25.40 6.15 -14.96
C SER A 266 -25.31 6.24 -13.43
N ILE A 267 -24.13 6.53 -12.87
CA ILE A 267 -23.97 6.79 -11.43
C ILE A 267 -24.75 8.04 -11.02
N LYS A 268 -24.80 9.09 -11.83
CA LYS A 268 -25.67 10.26 -11.57
C LYS A 268 -27.15 9.86 -11.52
N ALA A 269 -27.59 8.97 -12.42
CA ALA A 269 -28.98 8.50 -12.46
C ALA A 269 -29.37 7.60 -11.27
N ASP A 270 -28.41 6.86 -10.68
CA ASP A 270 -28.63 6.06 -9.46
C ASP A 270 -28.59 6.90 -8.17
N ILE A 271 -28.10 8.14 -8.24
CA ILE A 271 -27.95 9.05 -7.10
C ILE A 271 -29.11 10.06 -7.02
N THR A 272 -29.69 10.46 -8.16
CA THR A 272 -30.94 11.24 -8.24
C THR A 272 -32.18 10.37 -8.05
#